data_AF-K1SS82-F1
#
_entry.id   AF-K1SS82-F1
#
_cell.length_a   1.000
_cell.length_b   1.000
_cell.length_c   1.000
_cell.angle_alpha   90.00
_cell.angle_beta   90.00
_cell.angle_gamma   90.00
#
_symmetry.space_group_name_H-M   'P 1'
#
loop_
_entity.id
_entity.type
_entity.pdbx_description
1 polymer ?
#
loop_
_entity_poly.entity_id
_entity_poly.type
_entity_poly.pdbx_seq_one_letter_code
_entity_poly.pdbx_strand_id
1 'polypeptide(L)'
;LQKTSDKSELYDYYDRAKMFYDFLAGKINGSTTAKFKSGLTTTFEYFYNCSGMDDLPPQVLMYKNNLQLKTAPCISSSQVIRTAKLLSVIAEHLGKTEDVEAYSEDIKRISNGLQKYAWDDEVGYYSYVIHDENGEAKEQLRSDSGENMNKTMDGIYPLIAGITTDEQTSRILSHLESEDEMMSKVGISAVNMKAGYYATNGYWNGNVWFSHQWFVWKTMLDIGEADFAYKIAK
;
A
#
# COMPACT_ATOMS: atom_id res chain seq x y z
N LEU A 1 12.38 -16.58 10.28
CA LEU A 1 13.75 -16.88 10.78
C LEU A 1 13.84 -17.17 12.27
N GLN A 2 13.04 -16.51 13.14
CA GLN A 2 13.17 -16.64 14.60
C GLN A 2 12.28 -17.72 15.26
N LYS A 3 11.25 -18.24 14.56
CA LYS A 3 10.25 -19.16 15.14
C LYS A 3 10.54 -20.65 14.94
N THR A 4 11.49 -21.00 14.07
CA THR A 4 11.87 -22.39 13.80
C THR A 4 13.39 -22.50 13.66
N SER A 5 13.96 -23.58 14.20
CA SER A 5 15.38 -23.92 14.08
C SER A 5 15.69 -24.59 12.74
N ASP A 6 14.76 -25.38 12.20
CA ASP A 6 14.86 -25.94 10.85
C ASP A 6 14.29 -24.94 9.85
N LYS A 7 15.10 -24.59 8.85
CA LYS A 7 14.81 -23.59 7.84
C LYS A 7 14.93 -24.14 6.42
N SER A 8 15.14 -25.45 6.27
CA SER A 8 15.29 -26.13 4.98
C SER A 8 14.12 -25.82 4.04
N GLU A 9 12.89 -26.06 4.50
CA GLU A 9 11.68 -25.74 3.71
C GLU A 9 11.63 -24.26 3.30
N LEU A 10 11.93 -23.33 4.20
CA LEU A 10 11.93 -21.89 3.89
C LEU A 10 12.89 -21.57 2.73
N TYR A 11 14.05 -22.20 2.70
CA TYR A 11 15.05 -22.00 1.65
C TYR A 11 14.64 -22.66 0.34
N ASP A 12 14.03 -23.84 0.39
CA ASP A 12 13.52 -24.53 -0.80
C ASP A 12 12.38 -23.74 -1.48
N TYR A 13 11.62 -22.95 -0.72
CA TYR A 13 10.58 -22.08 -1.24
C TYR A 13 11.07 -20.73 -1.77
N TYR A 14 12.30 -20.31 -1.46
CA TYR A 14 12.80 -18.96 -1.75
C TYR A 14 12.71 -18.62 -3.24
N ASP A 15 13.22 -19.48 -4.13
CA ASP A 15 13.27 -19.16 -5.57
C ASP A 15 11.85 -19.03 -6.18
N ARG A 16 10.86 -19.77 -5.64
CA ARG A 16 9.45 -19.64 -6.06
C ARG A 16 8.84 -18.33 -5.57
N ALA A 17 9.12 -17.95 -4.32
CA ALA A 17 8.67 -16.68 -3.77
C ALA A 17 9.31 -15.49 -4.51
N LYS A 18 10.60 -15.59 -4.82
CA LYS A 18 11.33 -14.62 -5.64
C LYS A 18 10.73 -14.50 -7.05
N MET A 19 10.42 -15.61 -7.71
CA MET A 19 9.77 -15.56 -9.03
C MET A 19 8.44 -14.80 -8.99
N PHE A 20 7.61 -15.02 -7.97
CA PHE A 20 6.36 -14.27 -7.82
C PHE A 20 6.61 -12.79 -7.50
N TYR A 21 7.59 -12.49 -6.65
CA TYR A 21 8.02 -11.12 -6.39
C TYR A 21 8.51 -10.41 -7.66
N ASP A 22 9.37 -11.05 -8.46
CA ASP A 22 9.91 -10.45 -9.68
C ASP A 22 8.79 -10.18 -10.71
N PHE A 23 7.74 -11.01 -10.73
CA PHE A 23 6.53 -10.69 -11.48
C PHE A 23 5.85 -9.41 -10.94
N LEU A 24 5.59 -9.33 -9.63
CA LEU A 24 4.95 -8.16 -9.02
C LEU A 24 5.77 -6.87 -9.15
N ALA A 25 7.10 -6.97 -9.09
CA ALA A 25 8.03 -5.87 -9.29
C ALA A 25 8.20 -5.46 -10.77
N GLY A 26 7.59 -6.20 -11.70
CA GLY A 26 7.59 -5.90 -13.15
C GLY A 26 8.88 -6.28 -13.87
N LYS A 27 9.64 -7.24 -13.33
CA LYS A 27 10.97 -7.65 -13.82
C LYS A 27 10.94 -8.85 -14.75
N ILE A 28 9.82 -9.59 -14.77
CA ILE A 28 9.62 -10.75 -15.65
C ILE A 28 9.00 -10.31 -16.97
N ASN A 29 9.50 -10.85 -18.08
CA ASN A 29 8.90 -10.67 -19.40
C ASN A 29 7.41 -11.02 -19.40
N GLY A 30 6.57 -10.06 -19.80
CA GLY A 30 5.11 -10.20 -19.80
C GLY A 30 4.42 -9.73 -18.51
N SER A 31 5.18 -9.30 -17.48
CA SER A 31 4.62 -8.53 -16.37
C SER A 31 4.36 -7.09 -16.78
N THR A 32 3.14 -6.60 -16.59
CA THR A 32 2.75 -5.20 -16.81
C THR A 32 2.58 -4.44 -15.51
N THR A 33 2.97 -5.04 -14.37
CA THR A 33 2.70 -4.46 -13.05
C THR A 33 3.49 -3.17 -12.81
N ALA A 34 4.71 -3.04 -13.34
CA ALA A 34 5.55 -1.84 -13.21
C ALA A 34 5.69 -1.05 -14.52
N LYS A 35 4.59 -0.90 -15.27
CA LYS A 35 4.58 -0.22 -16.59
C LYS A 35 4.74 1.31 -16.54
N PHE A 36 4.62 1.93 -15.36
CA PHE A 36 4.66 3.39 -15.23
C PHE A 36 6.08 3.89 -14.92
N LYS A 37 6.45 5.01 -15.54
CA LYS A 37 7.76 5.67 -15.34
C LYS A 37 7.89 6.34 -13.97
N SER A 38 6.78 6.51 -13.25
CA SER A 38 6.78 6.93 -11.85
C SER A 38 7.46 5.92 -10.91
N GLY A 39 7.69 4.69 -11.37
CA GLY A 39 8.19 3.59 -10.55
C GLY A 39 7.10 2.90 -9.73
N LEU A 40 5.86 3.40 -9.76
CA LEU A 40 4.71 2.79 -9.10
C LEU A 40 4.23 1.54 -9.83
N THR A 41 3.54 0.69 -9.10
CA THR A 41 3.04 -0.60 -9.58
C THR A 41 1.52 -0.66 -9.54
N THR A 42 0.91 -1.44 -10.43
CA THR A 42 -0.53 -1.65 -10.51
C THR A 42 -0.85 -3.10 -10.89
N THR A 43 -2.04 -3.57 -10.56
CA THR A 43 -2.54 -4.89 -10.98
C THR A 43 -3.84 -4.81 -11.77
N PHE A 44 -4.33 -3.61 -12.08
CA PHE A 44 -5.64 -3.39 -12.70
C PHE A 44 -5.79 -3.96 -14.13
N GLU A 45 -4.67 -4.34 -14.75
CA GLU A 45 -4.67 -5.03 -16.04
C GLU A 45 -4.90 -6.54 -15.91
N TYR A 46 -4.56 -7.11 -14.75
CA TYR A 46 -4.74 -8.53 -14.45
C TYR A 46 -6.04 -8.83 -13.71
N PHE A 47 -6.51 -7.88 -12.90
CA PHE A 47 -7.70 -8.07 -12.08
C PHE A 47 -8.45 -6.76 -11.85
N TYR A 48 -9.74 -6.85 -11.56
CA TYR A 48 -10.59 -5.67 -11.45
C TYR A 48 -10.36 -4.88 -10.14
N ASN A 49 -9.66 -5.45 -9.16
CA ASN A 49 -9.27 -4.77 -7.93
C ASN A 49 -7.76 -4.92 -7.66
N CYS A 50 -7.21 -4.05 -6.82
CA CYS A 50 -5.77 -4.02 -6.54
C CYS A 50 -5.30 -4.75 -5.27
N SER A 51 -6.24 -5.25 -4.46
CA SER A 51 -5.93 -5.73 -3.10
C SER A 51 -7.04 -6.52 -2.41
N GLY A 52 -8.05 -7.00 -3.14
CA GLY A 52 -9.26 -7.55 -2.54
C GLY A 52 -10.22 -6.50 -1.97
N MET A 53 -9.97 -5.21 -2.23
CA MET A 53 -10.83 -4.10 -1.86
C MET A 53 -11.83 -3.78 -2.99
N ASP A 54 -12.87 -4.61 -3.09
CA ASP A 54 -13.75 -4.70 -4.28
C ASP A 54 -14.44 -3.39 -4.69
N ASP A 55 -15.03 -2.67 -3.74
CA ASP A 55 -15.83 -1.46 -3.96
C ASP A 55 -15.21 -0.22 -3.28
N LEU A 56 -13.88 -0.23 -3.07
CA LEU A 56 -13.16 0.92 -2.50
C LEU A 56 -13.45 2.19 -3.33
N PRO A 57 -13.87 3.31 -2.73
CA PRO A 57 -14.29 4.52 -3.45
C PRO A 57 -13.35 5.03 -4.57
N PRO A 58 -12.02 5.17 -4.37
CA PRO A 58 -11.08 5.58 -5.42
C PRO A 58 -11.09 4.62 -6.61
N GLN A 59 -11.17 3.31 -6.36
CA GLN A 59 -11.25 2.30 -7.41
C GLN A 59 -12.54 2.44 -8.21
N VAL A 60 -13.68 2.58 -7.54
CA VAL A 60 -14.99 2.76 -8.20
C VAL A 60 -14.98 4.01 -9.09
N LEU A 61 -14.47 5.14 -8.59
CA LEU A 61 -14.37 6.36 -9.39
C LEU A 61 -13.41 6.20 -10.57
N MET A 62 -12.26 5.58 -10.34
CA MET A 62 -11.27 5.30 -11.37
C MET A 62 -11.89 4.46 -12.52
N TYR A 63 -12.66 3.42 -12.20
CA TYR A 63 -13.36 2.62 -13.21
C TYR A 63 -14.48 3.39 -13.91
N LYS A 64 -15.27 4.17 -13.17
CA LYS A 64 -16.30 5.06 -13.73
C LYS A 64 -15.72 6.01 -14.80
N ASN A 65 -14.48 6.44 -14.59
CA ASN A 65 -13.76 7.34 -15.50
C ASN A 65 -12.89 6.61 -16.54
N ASN A 66 -12.93 5.28 -16.61
CA ASN A 66 -12.13 4.44 -17.53
C ASN A 66 -10.61 4.64 -17.38
N LEU A 67 -10.14 4.81 -16.14
CA LEU A 67 -8.73 5.12 -15.82
C LEU A 67 -7.90 3.89 -15.37
N GLN A 68 -8.46 2.68 -15.41
CA GLN A 68 -7.86 1.47 -14.82
C GLN A 68 -6.51 1.10 -15.40
N LEU A 69 -6.28 1.35 -16.69
CA LEU A 69 -4.99 1.04 -17.33
C LEU A 69 -3.93 2.13 -17.09
N LYS A 70 -4.33 3.27 -16.51
CA LYS A 70 -3.50 4.46 -16.30
C LYS A 70 -3.27 4.81 -14.83
N THR A 71 -3.86 4.05 -13.91
CA THR A 71 -3.85 4.39 -12.49
C THR A 71 -3.04 3.40 -11.67
N ALA A 72 -2.20 3.93 -10.77
CA ALA A 72 -1.50 3.16 -9.75
C ALA A 72 -2.10 3.46 -8.37
N PRO A 73 -2.56 2.44 -7.63
CA PRO A 73 -2.96 2.56 -6.22
C PRO A 73 -1.72 2.50 -5.31
N CYS A 74 -1.83 2.94 -4.05
CA CYS A 74 -0.69 2.94 -3.15
C CYS A 74 -0.39 1.55 -2.60
N ILE A 75 -1.41 0.72 -2.41
CA ILE A 75 -1.30 -0.59 -1.77
C ILE A 75 -0.45 -1.57 -2.59
N SER A 76 -0.59 -1.59 -3.91
CA SER A 76 0.18 -2.51 -4.77
C SER A 76 1.68 -2.24 -4.61
N SER A 77 2.09 -0.98 -4.69
CA SER A 77 3.47 -0.55 -4.48
C SER A 77 3.98 -0.82 -3.08
N SER A 78 3.14 -0.55 -2.08
CA SER A 78 3.45 -0.80 -0.67
C SER A 78 3.66 -2.29 -0.39
N GLN A 79 2.87 -3.17 -0.99
CA GLN A 79 3.01 -4.61 -0.85
C GLN A 79 4.27 -5.16 -1.54
N VAL A 80 4.65 -4.61 -2.70
CA VAL A 80 5.93 -4.96 -3.36
C VAL A 80 7.11 -4.57 -2.45
N ILE A 81 7.10 -3.37 -1.87
CA ILE A 81 8.13 -2.93 -0.91
C ILE A 81 8.22 -3.88 0.28
N ARG A 82 7.08 -4.24 0.91
CA ARG A 82 7.08 -5.16 2.06
C ARG A 82 7.60 -6.54 1.68
N THR A 83 7.24 -7.04 0.51
CA THR A 83 7.71 -8.33 0.01
C THR A 83 9.22 -8.30 -0.24
N ALA A 84 9.73 -7.23 -0.84
CA ALA A 84 11.18 -7.02 -1.03
C ALA A 84 11.93 -7.03 0.32
N LYS A 85 11.43 -6.30 1.33
CA LYS A 85 12.03 -6.28 2.68
C LYS A 85 12.08 -7.67 3.32
N LEU A 86 11.00 -8.46 3.19
CA LEU A 86 10.93 -9.82 3.72
C LEU A 86 11.89 -10.77 2.98
N LEU A 87 11.93 -10.70 1.65
CA LEU A 87 12.82 -11.54 0.84
C LEU A 87 14.28 -11.15 1.05
N SER A 88 14.60 -9.87 1.21
CA SER A 88 15.96 -9.39 1.52
C SER A 88 16.53 -10.06 2.76
N VAL A 89 15.74 -10.14 3.84
CA VAL A 89 16.16 -10.81 5.08
C VAL A 89 16.45 -12.31 4.87
N ILE A 90 15.70 -12.97 3.98
CA ILE A 90 15.93 -14.38 3.64
C ILE A 90 17.16 -14.52 2.75
N ALA A 91 17.31 -13.65 1.75
CA ALA A 91 18.42 -13.60 0.80
C ALA A 91 19.76 -13.36 1.49
N GLU A 92 19.80 -12.43 2.46
CA GLU A 92 20.97 -12.20 3.32
C GLU A 92 21.39 -13.48 4.04
N HIS A 93 20.44 -14.24 4.59
CA HIS A 93 20.73 -15.49 5.29
C HIS A 93 21.22 -16.60 4.34
N LEU A 94 20.82 -16.54 3.08
CA LEU A 94 21.24 -17.46 2.02
C LEU A 94 22.54 -17.02 1.33
N GLY A 95 23.09 -15.84 1.67
CA GLY A 95 24.26 -15.27 0.99
C GLY A 95 23.99 -14.81 -0.45
N LYS A 96 22.74 -14.55 -0.82
CA LYS A 96 22.33 -14.08 -2.16
C LYS A 96 22.45 -12.56 -2.27
N THR A 97 23.68 -12.05 -2.33
CA THR A 97 23.96 -10.60 -2.29
C THR A 97 23.38 -9.81 -3.46
N GLU A 98 23.36 -10.40 -4.67
CA GLU A 98 22.76 -9.78 -5.86
C GLU A 98 21.24 -9.56 -5.69
N ASP A 99 20.55 -10.51 -5.04
CA ASP A 99 19.12 -10.38 -4.77
C ASP A 99 18.85 -9.27 -3.75
N VAL A 100 19.69 -9.17 -2.70
CA VAL A 100 19.60 -8.10 -1.69
C VAL A 100 19.77 -6.73 -2.33
N GLU A 101 20.75 -6.56 -3.21
CA GLU A 101 20.96 -5.32 -3.96
C GLU A 101 19.76 -4.98 -4.84
N ALA A 102 19.25 -5.95 -5.61
CA ALA A 102 18.08 -5.76 -6.45
C ALA A 102 16.81 -5.38 -5.64
N TYR A 103 16.60 -5.99 -4.47
CA TYR A 103 15.49 -5.62 -3.58
C TYR A 103 15.64 -4.18 -3.06
N SER A 104 16.86 -3.75 -2.73
CA SER A 104 17.15 -2.38 -2.29
C SER A 104 16.85 -1.35 -3.38
N GLU A 105 17.24 -1.64 -4.62
CA GLU A 105 16.96 -0.79 -5.78
C GLU A 105 15.45 -0.67 -6.06
N ASP A 106 14.72 -1.78 -6.00
CA ASP A 106 13.26 -1.80 -6.15
C ASP A 106 12.58 -0.99 -5.05
N ILE A 107 12.96 -1.19 -3.78
CA ILE A 107 12.43 -0.42 -2.65
C ILE A 107 12.67 1.07 -2.88
N LYS A 108 13.88 1.48 -3.27
CA LYS A 108 14.22 2.89 -3.51
C LYS A 108 13.39 3.47 -4.64
N ARG A 109 13.29 2.78 -5.79
CA ARG A 109 12.51 3.21 -6.95
C ARG A 109 11.05 3.42 -6.59
N ILE A 110 10.42 2.43 -5.95
CA ILE A 110 8.99 2.47 -5.64
C ILE A 110 8.69 3.51 -4.55
N SER A 111 9.55 3.59 -3.52
CA SER A 111 9.42 4.59 -2.45
C SER A 111 9.51 6.00 -3.01
N ASN A 112 10.48 6.27 -3.90
CA ASN A 112 10.59 7.58 -4.55
C ASN A 112 9.34 7.92 -5.37
N GLY A 113 8.74 6.93 -6.05
CA GLY A 113 7.47 7.11 -6.77
C GLY A 113 6.32 7.51 -5.85
N LEU A 114 6.15 6.81 -4.73
CA LEU A 114 5.10 7.10 -3.74
C LEU A 114 5.32 8.49 -3.13
N GLN A 115 6.56 8.81 -2.74
CA GLN A 115 6.89 10.07 -2.11
C GLN A 115 6.70 11.27 -3.04
N LYS A 116 7.09 11.12 -4.31
CA LYS A 116 7.05 12.22 -5.28
C LYS A 116 5.66 12.48 -5.86
N TYR A 117 4.89 11.42 -6.11
CA TYR A 117 3.66 11.53 -6.90
C TYR A 117 2.39 11.24 -6.11
N ALA A 118 2.45 10.40 -5.09
CA ALA A 118 1.27 9.97 -4.35
C ALA A 118 1.04 10.75 -3.05
N TRP A 119 2.08 11.22 -2.34
CA TRP A 119 1.88 12.00 -1.12
C TRP A 119 1.12 13.30 -1.40
N ASP A 120 0.06 13.53 -0.63
CA ASP A 120 -0.73 14.75 -0.67
C ASP A 120 -0.57 15.51 0.64
N ASP A 121 0.25 16.56 0.56
CA ASP A 121 0.62 17.36 1.71
C ASP A 121 -0.51 18.25 2.22
N GLU A 122 -1.58 18.49 1.47
CA GLU A 122 -2.70 19.28 2.00
C GLU A 122 -3.54 18.44 2.96
N VAL A 123 -3.74 17.16 2.64
CA VAL A 123 -4.69 16.30 3.37
C VAL A 123 -4.04 15.25 4.27
N GLY A 124 -2.74 14.95 4.13
CA GLY A 124 -2.05 13.99 4.99
C GLY A 124 -2.26 12.52 4.62
N TYR A 125 -2.52 12.24 3.35
CA TYR A 125 -2.70 10.88 2.81
C TYR A 125 -1.91 10.69 1.52
N TYR A 126 -1.65 9.43 1.15
CA TYR A 126 -1.22 9.11 -0.21
C TYR A 126 -2.43 8.90 -1.13
N SER A 127 -2.34 9.37 -2.37
CA SER A 127 -3.38 9.28 -3.41
C SER A 127 -3.06 8.25 -4.48
N TYR A 128 -4.10 7.73 -5.13
CA TYR A 128 -3.94 7.08 -6.43
C TYR A 128 -3.30 8.08 -7.41
N VAL A 129 -2.39 7.58 -8.26
CA VAL A 129 -1.68 8.37 -9.26
C VAL A 129 -2.15 7.98 -10.66
N ILE A 130 -2.61 8.96 -11.42
CA ILE A 130 -3.02 8.82 -12.82
C ILE A 130 -1.81 9.16 -13.70
N HIS A 131 -1.60 8.36 -14.74
CA HIS A 131 -0.51 8.47 -15.71
C HIS A 131 -1.05 8.81 -17.11
N ASP A 132 -0.20 9.39 -17.95
CA ASP A 132 -0.49 9.61 -19.36
C ASP A 132 -0.24 8.34 -20.20
N GLU A 133 -0.44 8.44 -21.52
CA GLU A 133 -0.20 7.33 -22.46
C GLU A 133 1.27 6.89 -22.54
N ASN A 134 2.20 7.76 -22.13
CA ASN A 134 3.63 7.47 -22.08
C ASN A 134 4.07 6.87 -20.75
N GLY A 135 3.13 6.66 -19.82
CA GLY A 135 3.36 6.17 -18.47
C GLY A 135 3.97 7.21 -17.53
N GLU A 136 3.99 8.49 -17.90
CA GLU A 136 4.43 9.58 -17.02
C GLU A 136 3.35 9.90 -15.99
N ALA A 137 3.74 10.12 -14.73
CA ALA A 137 2.79 10.54 -13.70
C ALA A 137 2.26 11.94 -14.03
N LYS A 138 0.93 12.08 -14.03
CA LYS A 138 0.24 13.30 -14.44
C LYS A 138 -0.39 14.02 -13.26
N GLU A 139 -1.23 13.31 -12.50
CA GLU A 139 -2.01 13.91 -11.42
C GLU A 139 -2.47 12.87 -10.39
N GLN A 140 -2.86 13.35 -9.22
CA GLN A 140 -3.50 12.55 -8.18
C GLN A 140 -5.00 12.43 -8.47
N LEU A 141 -5.59 11.26 -8.22
CA LEU A 141 -7.03 11.06 -8.39
C LEU A 141 -7.81 11.93 -7.40
N ARG A 142 -8.66 12.81 -7.93
CA ARG A 142 -9.57 13.68 -7.17
C ARG A 142 -11.04 13.38 -7.49
N SER A 143 -11.92 13.74 -6.57
CA SER A 143 -13.36 13.82 -6.82
C SER A 143 -13.68 15.01 -7.73
N ASP A 144 -14.93 15.11 -8.18
CA ASP A 144 -15.42 16.28 -8.93
C ASP A 144 -15.30 17.59 -8.13
N SER A 145 -15.29 17.51 -6.79
CA SER A 145 -15.10 18.66 -5.89
C SER A 145 -13.62 18.94 -5.55
N GLY A 146 -12.69 18.18 -6.12
CA GLY A 146 -11.25 18.30 -5.85
C GLY A 146 -10.77 17.56 -4.60
N GLU A 147 -11.64 16.82 -3.91
CA GLU A 147 -11.27 16.05 -2.72
C GLU A 147 -10.32 14.90 -3.08
N ASN A 148 -9.29 14.66 -2.25
CA ASN A 148 -8.45 13.48 -2.37
C ASN A 148 -9.29 12.20 -2.24
N MET A 149 -9.26 11.36 -3.27
CA MET A 149 -10.08 10.15 -3.34
C MET A 149 -9.55 8.97 -2.54
N ASN A 150 -8.44 9.14 -1.82
CA ASN A 150 -7.77 8.04 -1.14
C ASN A 150 -7.52 8.30 0.35
N LYS A 151 -8.46 8.99 1.02
CA LYS A 151 -8.54 9.01 2.49
C LYS A 151 -9.07 7.65 2.99
N THR A 152 -8.33 6.60 2.67
CA THR A 152 -8.73 5.20 2.86
C THR A 152 -7.58 4.38 3.41
N MET A 153 -7.83 3.10 3.71
CA MET A 153 -6.79 2.13 4.04
C MET A 153 -5.68 2.11 2.98
N ASP A 154 -5.99 2.18 1.68
CA ASP A 154 -4.95 2.22 0.64
C ASP A 154 -4.01 3.42 0.81
N GLY A 155 -4.56 4.60 1.11
CA GLY A 155 -3.78 5.83 1.28
C GLY A 155 -2.84 5.84 2.49
N ILE A 156 -3.01 4.92 3.44
CA ILE A 156 -2.10 4.76 4.58
C ILE A 156 -1.11 3.60 4.41
N TYR A 157 -1.24 2.77 3.36
CA TYR A 157 -0.37 1.61 3.18
C TYR A 157 1.14 1.92 3.08
N PRO A 158 1.58 3.11 2.62
CA PRO A 158 2.97 3.50 2.70
C PRO A 158 3.54 3.54 4.14
N LEU A 159 2.71 3.84 5.15
CA LEU A 159 3.09 3.71 6.57
C LEU A 159 3.34 2.24 6.93
N ILE A 160 2.45 1.34 6.49
CA ILE A 160 2.58 -0.11 6.71
C ILE A 160 3.81 -0.68 5.98
N ALA A 161 4.17 -0.10 4.82
CA ALA A 161 5.39 -0.42 4.12
C ALA A 161 6.65 0.11 4.82
N GLY A 162 6.51 1.02 5.79
CA GLY A 162 7.60 1.65 6.52
C GLY A 162 8.48 2.50 5.60
N ILE A 163 7.86 3.37 4.79
CA ILE A 163 8.57 4.31 3.90
C ILE A 163 8.21 5.77 4.16
N THR A 164 7.33 6.04 5.11
CA THR A 164 6.93 7.40 5.52
C THR A 164 8.07 8.12 6.25
N THR A 165 8.13 9.43 6.11
CA THR A 165 8.93 10.29 7.00
C THR A 165 8.25 10.41 8.37
N ASP A 166 8.94 10.96 9.36
CA ASP A 166 8.37 11.19 10.71
C ASP A 166 7.15 12.13 10.66
N GLU A 167 7.21 13.15 9.81
CA GLU A 167 6.09 14.08 9.59
C GLU A 167 4.89 13.38 8.96
N GLN A 168 5.11 12.59 7.90
CA GLN A 168 4.05 11.83 7.23
C GLN A 168 3.42 10.80 8.17
N THR A 169 4.25 10.14 8.97
CA THR A 169 3.82 9.20 10.01
C THR A 169 2.92 9.91 11.01
N SER A 170 3.36 11.04 11.55
CA SER A 170 2.58 11.85 12.51
C SER A 170 1.23 12.28 11.93
N ARG A 171 1.19 12.68 10.66
CA ARG A 171 -0.05 13.07 9.98
C ARG A 171 -1.01 11.89 9.79
N ILE A 172 -0.51 10.77 9.28
CA ILE A 172 -1.33 9.56 9.12
C ILE A 172 -1.86 9.06 10.48
N LEU A 173 -1.03 9.09 11.54
CA LEU A 173 -1.45 8.73 12.89
C LEU A 173 -2.57 9.64 13.40
N SER A 174 -2.47 10.95 13.17
CA SER A 174 -3.54 11.89 13.58
C SER A 174 -4.91 11.54 12.97
N HIS A 175 -4.92 11.06 11.73
CA HIS A 175 -6.15 10.58 11.08
C HIS A 175 -6.61 9.22 11.66
N LEU A 176 -5.66 8.30 11.86
CA LEU A 176 -5.91 6.96 12.40
C LEU A 176 -6.51 6.99 13.81
N GLU A 177 -6.01 7.87 14.67
CA GLU A 177 -6.44 7.99 16.08
C GLU A 177 -7.73 8.79 16.26
N SER A 178 -8.06 9.64 15.29
CA SER A 178 -9.24 10.49 15.33
C SER A 178 -10.53 9.67 15.27
N GLU A 179 -11.37 9.82 16.30
CA GLU A 179 -12.68 9.17 16.41
C GLU A 179 -13.72 9.74 15.44
N ASP A 180 -13.41 10.90 14.88
CA ASP A 180 -14.18 11.59 13.86
C ASP A 180 -13.80 11.15 12.44
N GLU A 181 -12.66 10.49 12.26
CA GLU A 181 -12.10 10.16 10.96
C GLU A 181 -11.96 8.66 10.76
N MET A 182 -10.92 8.01 11.31
CA MET A 182 -10.69 6.59 11.05
C MET A 182 -11.01 5.71 12.26
N MET A 183 -10.82 6.16 13.51
CA MET A 183 -11.05 5.33 14.69
C MET A 183 -12.54 5.21 15.01
N SER A 184 -13.22 4.22 14.42
CA SER A 184 -14.61 3.94 14.75
C SER A 184 -14.75 3.22 16.10
N LYS A 185 -15.98 3.03 16.56
CA LYS A 185 -16.30 2.29 17.79
C LYS A 185 -15.87 0.82 17.79
N VAL A 186 -15.57 0.26 16.61
CA VAL A 186 -15.23 -1.17 16.45
C VAL A 186 -13.88 -1.38 15.74
N GLY A 187 -13.07 -0.34 15.65
CA GLY A 187 -11.74 -0.36 15.03
C GLY A 187 -11.57 0.66 13.90
N ILE A 188 -10.46 0.56 13.17
CA ILE A 188 -10.08 1.49 12.11
C ILE A 188 -10.95 1.26 10.87
N SER A 189 -11.70 2.28 10.47
CA SER A 189 -12.53 2.26 9.27
C SER A 189 -11.70 2.15 8.00
N ALA A 190 -12.22 1.45 6.99
CA ALA A 190 -11.60 1.37 5.66
C ALA A 190 -11.49 2.72 4.95
N VAL A 191 -12.34 3.69 5.32
CA VAL A 191 -12.44 5.02 4.72
C VAL A 191 -12.58 6.04 5.84
N ASN A 192 -11.93 7.19 5.71
CA ASN A 192 -12.13 8.32 6.61
C ASN A 192 -13.62 8.70 6.65
N MET A 193 -14.24 8.65 7.83
CA MET A 193 -15.67 8.87 8.06
C MET A 193 -16.14 10.28 7.70
N LYS A 194 -15.22 11.24 7.53
CA LYS A 194 -15.51 12.61 7.04
C LYS A 194 -15.32 12.77 5.53
N ALA A 195 -14.81 11.77 4.82
CA ALA A 195 -14.68 11.86 3.37
C ALA A 195 -16.06 11.93 2.70
N GLY A 196 -16.20 12.74 1.64
CA GLY A 196 -17.49 12.91 0.93
C GLY A 196 -18.04 11.63 0.27
N TYR A 197 -17.21 10.59 0.19
CA TYR A 197 -17.52 9.28 -0.39
C TYR A 197 -17.57 8.15 0.66
N TYR A 198 -17.55 8.47 1.95
CA TYR A 198 -17.82 7.49 3.01
C TYR A 198 -19.26 7.00 2.92
N ALA A 199 -19.47 5.69 3.08
CA ALA A 199 -20.80 5.09 3.10
C ALA A 199 -20.91 4.03 4.20
N THR A 200 -22.00 4.10 4.97
CA THR A 200 -22.25 3.19 6.11
C THR A 200 -22.76 1.81 5.70
N ASN A 201 -23.08 1.59 4.42
CA ASN A 201 -23.69 0.35 3.91
C ASN A 201 -22.94 -0.25 2.72
N GLY A 202 -21.74 0.25 2.39
CA GLY A 202 -20.85 -0.35 1.40
C GLY A 202 -19.94 -1.42 2.03
N TYR A 203 -19.19 -2.16 1.22
CA TYR A 203 -18.33 -3.24 1.73
C TYR A 203 -16.97 -2.71 2.18
N TRP A 204 -16.24 -2.01 1.31
CA TRP A 204 -14.98 -1.30 1.59
C TRP A 204 -15.15 0.22 1.74
N ASN A 205 -16.37 0.73 1.78
CA ASN A 205 -16.66 2.17 1.86
C ASN A 205 -16.72 2.73 3.30
N GLY A 206 -16.35 1.94 4.30
CA GLY A 206 -16.41 2.36 5.70
C GLY A 206 -16.38 1.24 6.76
N ASN A 207 -16.54 -0.03 6.37
CA ASN A 207 -16.47 -1.14 7.33
C ASN A 207 -15.05 -1.35 7.89
N VAL A 208 -15.00 -2.06 9.01
CA VAL A 208 -13.76 -2.49 9.66
C VAL A 208 -13.39 -3.90 9.22
N TRP A 209 -12.15 -4.06 8.79
CA TRP A 209 -11.63 -5.31 8.23
C TRP A 209 -10.50 -5.87 9.07
N PHE A 210 -10.74 -7.01 9.74
CA PHE A 210 -9.81 -7.57 10.71
C PHE A 210 -8.40 -7.82 10.13
N SER A 211 -8.30 -8.30 8.89
CA SER A 211 -6.99 -8.51 8.22
C SER A 211 -6.20 -7.20 8.11
N HIS A 212 -6.86 -6.09 7.80
CA HIS A 212 -6.23 -4.77 7.72
C HIS A 212 -5.98 -4.16 9.10
N GLN A 213 -6.86 -4.41 10.08
CA GLN A 213 -6.61 -4.05 11.48
C GLN A 213 -5.30 -4.66 11.96
N TRP A 214 -5.04 -5.93 11.64
CA TRP A 214 -3.83 -6.61 12.04
C TRP A 214 -2.57 -5.93 11.49
N PHE A 215 -2.59 -5.48 10.22
CA PHE A 215 -1.46 -4.76 9.66
C PHE A 215 -1.24 -3.41 10.32
N VAL A 216 -2.30 -2.63 10.54
CA VAL A 216 -2.21 -1.34 11.24
C VAL A 216 -1.69 -1.54 12.67
N TRP A 217 -2.31 -2.44 13.43
CA TRP A 217 -1.90 -2.84 14.78
C TRP A 217 -0.43 -3.24 14.85
N LYS A 218 0.01 -4.12 13.94
CA LYS A 218 1.39 -4.60 13.91
C LYS A 218 2.37 -3.47 13.61
N THR A 219 2.00 -2.57 12.70
CA THR A 219 2.79 -1.37 12.39
C THR A 219 2.89 -0.43 13.58
N MET A 220 1.81 -0.21 14.35
CA MET A 220 1.86 0.61 15.57
C MET A 220 2.91 0.09 16.55
N LEU A 221 2.98 -1.24 16.74
CA LEU A 221 4.03 -1.86 17.56
C LEU A 221 5.44 -1.67 16.98
N ASP A 222 5.60 -1.68 15.65
CA ASP A 222 6.90 -1.49 15.01
C ASP A 222 7.43 -0.06 15.17
N ILE A 223 6.54 0.94 15.28
CA ILE A 223 6.92 2.36 15.36
C ILE A 223 6.83 2.94 16.78
N GLY A 224 6.50 2.11 17.79
CA GLY A 224 6.47 2.52 19.20
C GLY A 224 5.13 3.06 19.72
N GLU A 225 4.07 3.00 18.92
CA GLU A 225 2.71 3.46 19.27
C GLU A 225 1.93 2.38 20.05
N ALA A 226 2.48 1.94 21.18
CA ALA A 226 1.95 0.79 21.93
C ALA A 226 0.54 1.05 22.51
N ASP A 227 0.26 2.26 22.99
CA ASP A 227 -1.05 2.62 23.55
C ASP A 227 -2.14 2.59 22.47
N PHE A 228 -1.83 3.12 21.29
CA PHE A 228 -2.76 3.07 20.17
C PHE A 228 -2.92 1.64 19.63
N ALA A 229 -1.84 0.85 19.57
CA ALA A 229 -1.93 -0.57 19.26
C ALA A 229 -2.87 -1.31 20.23
N TYR A 230 -2.80 -1.00 21.53
CA TYR A 230 -3.71 -1.57 22.52
C TYR A 230 -5.16 -1.15 22.28
N LYS A 231 -5.41 0.12 21.90
CA LYS A 231 -6.75 0.62 21.53
C LYS A 231 -7.35 -0.13 20.34
N ILE A 232 -6.55 -0.44 19.31
CA ILE A 232 -7.00 -1.20 18.13
C ILE A 232 -7.37 -2.65 18.48
N ALA A 233 -6.66 -3.25 19.44
CA ALA A 233 -6.84 -4.65 19.81
C ALA A 233 -8.03 -4.93 20.74
N LYS A 234 -8.64 -3.89 21.31
CA LYS A 234 -9.72 -3.98 22.31
C LYS A 234 -11.10 -3.84 21.65
#